data_AF-A0A3C1F2S5-F1
#
_entry.id   AF-A0A3C1F2S5-F1
#
_cell.length_a   1.000
_cell.length_b   1.000
_cell.length_c   1.000
_cell.angle_alpha   90.00
_cell.angle_beta   90.00
_cell.angle_gamma   90.00
#
_symmetry.space_group_name_H-M   'P 1'
#
loop_
_entity.id
_entity.type
_entity.pdbx_description
1 polymer ?
#
loop_
_entity_poly.entity_id
_entity_poly.type
_entity_poly.pdbx_seq_one_letter_code
_entity_poly.pdbx_strand_id
1 'polypeptide(L)'
;MAEKRTAALVKELTGFSGKAILYRLSPPMTWESWGEDNKPTEHTTTHVVVSAVFAPYTGPETYIFPADKDGKVIDWGELDGSYRGGLDHEAALSNAGYVSQ
;
A
#
# COMPACT_ATOMS: atom_id res chain seq x y z
N MET A 1 -14.05 17.21 13.75
CA MET A 1 -14.08 15.75 13.52
C MET A 1 -12.99 15.47 12.51
N ALA A 2 -11.99 14.64 12.82
CA ALA A 2 -11.03 14.24 11.80
C ALA A 2 -11.80 13.46 10.71
N GLU A 3 -11.64 13.83 9.44
CA GLU A 3 -12.22 13.07 8.34
C GLU A 3 -11.73 11.62 8.43
N LYS A 4 -12.68 10.68 8.38
CA LYS A 4 -12.37 9.27 8.53
C LYS A 4 -11.64 8.80 7.26
N ARG A 5 -10.40 8.37 7.42
CA ARG A 5 -9.60 7.82 6.32
C ARG A 5 -10.01 6.37 6.06
N THR A 6 -10.44 6.06 4.84
CA THR A 6 -10.93 4.72 4.47
C THR A 6 -10.21 4.15 3.25
N ALA A 7 -10.11 2.83 3.21
CA ALA A 7 -9.55 2.06 2.11
C ALA A 7 -10.59 1.04 1.63
N ALA A 8 -11.19 1.29 0.47
CA ALA A 8 -12.20 0.42 -0.11
C ALA A 8 -11.54 -0.61 -1.03
N LEU A 9 -11.87 -1.90 -0.86
CA LEU A 9 -11.41 -2.95 -1.75
C LEU A 9 -11.96 -2.73 -3.18
N VAL A 10 -11.08 -2.70 -4.18
CA VAL A 10 -11.46 -2.54 -5.60
C VAL A 10 -11.44 -3.88 -6.31
N LYS A 11 -10.31 -4.59 -6.29
CA LYS A 11 -10.16 -5.91 -6.92
C LYS A 11 -8.93 -6.65 -6.40
N GLU A 12 -8.97 -7.97 -6.47
CA GLU A 12 -7.79 -8.82 -6.31
C GLU A 12 -6.94 -8.79 -7.60
N LEU A 13 -5.62 -8.82 -7.43
CA LEU A 13 -4.65 -8.85 -8.51
C LEU A 13 -4.04 -10.25 -8.63
N THR A 14 -3.87 -10.71 -9.87
CA THR A 14 -3.27 -12.02 -10.17
C THR A 14 -1.84 -11.86 -10.65
N GLY A 15 -1.05 -12.95 -10.59
CA GLY A 15 0.36 -12.96 -11.01
C GLY A 15 1.37 -12.65 -9.91
N PHE A 16 0.93 -12.46 -8.67
CA PHE A 16 1.78 -12.28 -7.50
C PHE A 16 1.96 -13.62 -6.74
N SER A 17 3.09 -13.79 -6.06
CA SER A 17 3.39 -14.96 -5.24
C SER A 17 2.62 -15.01 -3.90
N GLY A 18 1.79 -13.99 -3.64
CA GLY A 18 0.95 -13.86 -2.45
C GLY A 18 -0.40 -13.23 -2.78
N LYS A 19 -1.10 -12.75 -1.76
CA LYS A 19 -2.38 -12.06 -1.93
C LYS A 19 -2.14 -10.59 -2.19
N ALA A 20 -2.47 -10.12 -3.39
CA ALA A 20 -2.38 -8.72 -3.76
C ALA A 20 -3.78 -8.17 -4.03
N ILE A 21 -4.15 -7.07 -3.37
CA ILE A 21 -5.44 -6.41 -3.56
C ILE A 21 -5.21 -4.92 -3.84
N LEU A 22 -5.93 -4.39 -4.82
CA LEU A 22 -6.05 -2.97 -5.09
C LEU A 22 -7.10 -2.36 -4.15
N TYR A 23 -6.71 -1.30 -3.43
CA TYR A 23 -7.61 -0.49 -2.60
C TYR A 23 -7.68 0.93 -3.14
N ARG A 24 -8.85 1.56 -2.99
CA ARG A 24 -9.06 2.99 -3.20
C ARG A 24 -9.09 3.71 -1.87
N LEU A 25 -8.26 4.73 -1.72
CA LEU A 25 -8.10 5.54 -0.53
C LEU A 25 -8.99 6.79 -0.57
N SER A 26 -9.54 7.15 0.58
CA SER A 26 -10.26 8.40 0.80
C SER A 26 -9.97 8.92 2.20
N PRO A 27 -9.27 10.06 2.38
CA PRO A 27 -8.68 10.92 1.36
C PRO A 27 -7.49 10.24 0.64
N PRO A 28 -6.91 10.86 -0.41
CA PRO A 28 -5.67 10.38 -1.01
C PRO A 28 -4.51 10.36 0.01
N MET A 29 -3.58 9.43 -0.16
CA MET A 29 -2.36 9.33 0.64
C MET A 29 -1.25 10.15 0.01
N THR A 30 -0.60 10.99 0.82
CA THR A 30 0.65 11.66 0.46
C THR A 30 1.83 10.76 0.81
N TRP A 31 2.83 10.70 -0.06
CA TRP A 31 4.06 9.92 0.14
C TRP A 31 5.24 10.61 -0.54
N GLU A 32 6.46 10.31 -0.10
CA GLU A 32 7.69 10.88 -0.64
C GLU A 32 8.48 9.83 -1.40
N SER A 33 9.01 10.19 -2.57
CA SER A 33 9.98 9.39 -3.31
C SER A 33 11.36 10.07 -3.30
N TRP A 34 12.42 9.26 -3.40
CA TRP A 34 13.79 9.73 -3.46
C TRP A 34 14.37 9.41 -4.84
N GLY A 35 14.53 10.43 -5.68
CA GLY A 35 15.16 10.32 -6.99
C GLY A 35 16.69 10.41 -6.94
N GLU A 36 17.33 10.36 -8.11
CA GLU A 36 18.79 10.43 -8.26
C GLU A 36 19.42 11.71 -7.68
N ASP A 37 18.66 12.81 -7.64
CA ASP A 37 19.08 14.10 -7.07
C ASP A 37 19.10 14.12 -5.52
N ASN A 38 18.76 13.00 -4.86
CA ASN A 38 18.68 12.85 -3.41
C ASN A 38 17.82 13.94 -2.72
N LYS A 39 16.77 14.39 -3.42
CA LYS A 39 15.77 15.33 -2.93
C LYS A 39 14.43 14.61 -2.79
N PRO A 40 13.72 14.77 -1.66
CA PRO A 40 12.40 14.19 -1.52
C PRO A 40 11.43 14.88 -2.48
N THR A 41 10.67 14.08 -3.23
CA THR A 41 9.56 14.57 -4.07
C THR A 41 8.26 14.07 -3.47
N GLU A 42 7.37 15.00 -3.15
CA GLU A 42 6.05 14.69 -2.61
C GLU A 42 5.10 14.25 -3.74
N HIS A 43 4.39 13.16 -3.51
CA HIS A 43 3.40 12.59 -4.40
C HIS A 43 2.09 12.33 -3.64
N THR A 44 0.99 12.24 -4.38
CA THR A 44 -0.30 11.81 -3.83
C THR A 44 -0.84 10.64 -4.63
N THR A 45 -1.43 9.65 -3.95
CA THR A 45 -2.12 8.54 -4.59
C THR A 45 -3.51 8.32 -4.02
N THR A 46 -4.44 7.99 -4.90
CA THR A 46 -5.81 7.56 -4.54
C THR A 46 -5.93 6.04 -4.48
N HIS A 47 -4.93 5.31 -4.97
CA HIS A 47 -4.98 3.85 -5.04
C HIS A 47 -3.66 3.26 -4.55
N VAL A 48 -3.77 2.12 -3.88
CA VAL A 48 -2.62 1.35 -3.41
C VAL A 48 -2.83 -0.13 -3.64
N VAL A 49 -1.74 -0.84 -3.91
CA VAL A 49 -1.72 -2.30 -3.86
C VAL A 49 -1.21 -2.70 -2.49
N VAL A 50 -2.00 -3.48 -1.77
CA VAL A 50 -1.55 -4.16 -0.55
C VAL A 50 -1.24 -5.60 -0.89
N SER A 51 -0.01 -6.02 -0.63
CA SER A 51 0.53 -7.34 -0.99
C SER A 51 0.98 -8.08 0.26
N ALA A 52 0.25 -9.11 0.66
CA ALA A 52 0.64 -10.05 1.71
C ALA A 52 1.33 -11.27 1.08
N VAL A 53 2.59 -11.49 1.43
CA VAL A 53 3.43 -12.56 0.86
C VAL A 53 4.26 -13.24 1.93
N PHE A 54 4.49 -14.54 1.77
CA PHE A 54 5.49 -15.25 2.55
C PHE A 54 6.83 -15.16 1.80
N ALA A 55 7.66 -14.20 2.19
CA ALA A 55 8.93 -13.95 1.55
C ALA A 55 10.01 -14.95 2.02
N PRO A 56 10.90 -15.39 1.12
CA PRO A 56 12.02 -16.24 1.49
C PRO A 56 12.90 -15.58 2.57
N TYR A 57 13.33 -16.36 3.57
CA TYR A 57 14.23 -15.96 4.67
C TYR A 57 13.65 -14.99 5.71
N THR A 58 12.68 -14.16 5.33
CA THR A 58 12.11 -13.11 6.16
C THR A 58 10.74 -13.47 6.73
N GLY A 59 10.05 -14.42 6.11
CA GLY A 59 8.77 -14.95 6.58
C GLY A 59 7.59 -14.12 6.08
N PRO A 60 6.50 -14.00 6.86
CA PRO A 60 5.31 -13.27 6.43
C PRO A 60 5.57 -11.75 6.42
N GLU A 61 5.27 -11.10 5.29
CA GLU A 61 5.40 -9.66 5.09
C GLU A 61 4.15 -9.11 4.40
N THR A 62 3.75 -7.89 4.75
CA THR A 62 2.66 -7.16 4.10
C THR A 62 3.13 -5.78 3.68
N TYR A 63 3.08 -5.51 2.38
CA TYR A 63 3.56 -4.27 1.77
C TYR A 63 2.43 -3.44 1.21
N ILE A 64 2.61 -2.12 1.21
CA ILE A 64 1.73 -1.16 0.55
C ILE A 64 2.55 -0.47 -0.54
N PHE A 65 2.06 -0.45 -1.77
CA PHE A 65 2.68 0.25 -2.89
C PHE A 65 1.71 1.24 -3.53
N PRO A 66 2.17 2.44 -3.93
CA PRO A 66 1.33 3.37 -4.69
C PRO A 66 0.98 2.75 -6.03
N ALA A 67 -0.29 2.84 -6.42
CA ALA A 67 -0.78 2.26 -7.66
C ALA A 67 -1.76 3.20 -8.37
N ASP A 68 -1.99 2.95 -9.66
CA ASP A 68 -3.06 3.59 -10.39
C ASP A 68 -4.41 2.88 -10.18
N LYS A 69 -5.48 3.46 -10.76
CA LYS A 69 -6.84 2.90 -10.70
C LYS A 69 -6.98 1.50 -11.31
N ASP A 70 -6.03 1.10 -12.15
CA ASP A 70 -6.03 -0.19 -12.84
C ASP A 70 -5.22 -1.25 -12.08
N GLY A 71 -4.55 -0.85 -10.98
CA GLY A 71 -3.76 -1.72 -10.12
C GLY A 71 -2.31 -1.88 -10.57
N LYS A 72 -1.82 -1.00 -11.44
CA LYS A 72 -0.41 -0.95 -11.81
C LYS A 72 0.35 -0.18 -10.74
N VAL A 73 1.39 -0.80 -10.18
CA VAL A 73 2.32 -0.16 -9.25
C VAL A 73 3.02 1.01 -9.95
N ILE A 74 2.96 2.19 -9.33
CA ILE A 74 3.57 3.44 -9.81
C ILE A 74 5.03 3.51 -9.35
N ASP A 75 5.28 3.11 -8.11
CA ASP A 75 6.60 3.13 -7.47
C ASP A 75 6.72 1.88 -6.57
N TRP A 76 7.91 1.26 -6.56
CA TRP A 76 8.18 0.04 -5.77
C TRP A 76 8.78 0.35 -4.39
N GLY A 77 8.97 1.62 -4.05
CA GLY A 77 9.17 2.08 -2.69
C GLY A 77 7.92 1.82 -1.86
N GLU A 78 8.06 0.99 -0.84
CA GLU A 78 6.98 0.66 0.08
C GLU A 78 6.49 1.93 0.82
N LEU A 79 5.18 2.05 0.97
CA LEU A 79 4.56 3.14 1.71
C LEU A 79 4.51 2.82 3.21
N ASP A 80 4.36 3.88 4.00
CA ASP A 80 4.12 3.79 5.43
C ASP A 80 2.94 2.87 5.74
N GLY A 81 3.13 2.01 6.75
CA GLY A 81 2.17 1.00 7.18
C GLY A 81 2.53 -0.42 6.78
N SER A 82 3.41 -0.58 5.78
CA SER A 82 4.06 -1.85 5.45
C SER A 82 4.74 -2.44 6.68
N TYR A 83 4.65 -3.75 6.87
CA TYR A 83 5.19 -4.40 8.06
C TYR A 83 5.58 -5.86 7.85
N ARG A 84 6.44 -6.35 8.75
CA ARG A 84 6.93 -7.73 8.79
C ARG A 84 6.30 -8.49 9.95
N GLY A 85 6.17 -9.81 9.81
CA GLY A 85 5.60 -10.70 10.83
C GLY A 85 4.10 -11.00 10.65
N GLY A 86 3.48 -10.60 9.53
CA GLY A 86 2.07 -10.86 9.28
C GLY A 86 1.66 -10.73 7.81
N LEU A 87 0.46 -11.23 7.52
CA LEU A 87 -0.17 -11.28 6.19
C LEU A 87 -1.51 -10.53 6.17
N ASP A 88 -1.67 -9.52 7.02
CA ASP A 88 -2.93 -8.84 7.28
C ASP A 88 -2.97 -7.48 6.61
N HIS A 89 -3.80 -7.38 5.57
CA HIS A 89 -3.99 -6.16 4.80
C HIS A 89 -4.61 -5.04 5.64
N GLU A 90 -5.52 -5.38 6.56
CA GLU A 90 -6.19 -4.40 7.42
C GLU A 90 -5.21 -3.82 8.43
N ALA A 91 -4.31 -4.64 8.97
CA ALA A 91 -3.24 -4.18 9.84
C ALA A 91 -2.30 -3.19 9.11
N ALA A 92 -1.89 -3.50 7.88
CA ALA A 92 -1.07 -2.60 7.07
C ALA A 92 -1.78 -1.26 6.80
N LEU A 93 -3.04 -1.30 6.36
CA LEU A 93 -3.85 -0.11 6.12
C LEU A 93 -4.07 0.70 7.40
N SER A 94 -4.30 0.03 8.54
CA SER A 94 -4.45 0.67 9.84
C SER A 94 -3.17 1.36 10.29
N ASN A 95 -2.00 0.76 10.05
CA ASN A 95 -0.71 1.38 10.33
C ASN A 95 -0.47 2.62 9.45
N ALA A 96 -1.00 2.62 8.21
CA ALA A 96 -1.04 3.78 7.32
C ALA A 96 -2.10 4.84 7.73
N GLY A 97 -2.90 4.55 8.76
CA GLY A 97 -3.96 5.42 9.26
C GLY A 97 -5.30 5.32 8.52
N TYR A 98 -5.53 4.25 7.76
CA TYR A 98 -6.76 3.98 7.02
C TYR A 98 -7.55 2.81 7.63
N VAL A 99 -8.87 2.88 7.54
CA VAL A 99 -9.77 1.78 7.92
C VAL A 99 -10.29 1.09 6.67
N SER A 100 -10.16 -0.23 6.59
CA SER A 100 -10.74 -1.03 5.49
C SER A 100 -12.27 -0.96 5.50
N GLN A 101 -12.88 -0.99 4.31
CA GLN A 101 -14.33 -1.01 4.09
C GLN A 101 -14.75 -2.09 3.11
#